data_AF-A0A2S4LES3-F1
#
_entry.id   AF-A0A2S4LES3-F1
#
_cell.length_a   1.000
_cell.length_b   1.000
_cell.length_c   1.000
_cell.angle_alpha   90.00
_cell.angle_beta   90.00
_cell.angle_gamma   90.00
#
_symmetry.space_group_name_H-M   'P 1'
#
loop_
_entity.id
_entity.type
_entity.pdbx_description
1 polymer ?
#
loop_
_entity_poly.entity_id
_entity_poly.type
_entity_poly.pdbx_seq_one_letter_code
_entity_poly.pdbx_strand_id
1 'polypeptide(L)' 'MVSAISASSGGLLAATQRYATAAEGIATIGTSLPSATQVDLSTTAVQLMQEKTNIGMNTAILKSTLESERRVLDILA' A
#
# COMPACT_ATOMS: atom_id res chain seq x y z
N MET A 1 -13.27 16.06 -4.60
CA MET A 1 -12.10 15.49 -5.32
C MET A 1 -10.82 15.63 -4.52
N VAL A 2 -10.49 16.82 -3.98
CA VAL A 2 -9.39 17.01 -3.01
C VAL A 2 -9.43 16.01 -1.83
N SER A 3 -10.62 15.65 -1.34
CA SER A 3 -10.80 14.65 -0.30
C SER A 3 -10.38 13.22 -0.70
N ALA A 4 -10.67 12.79 -1.94
CA ALA A 4 -10.30 11.47 -2.43
C ALA A 4 -8.80 11.36 -2.74
N ILE A 5 -8.20 12.43 -3.27
CA ILE A 5 -6.75 12.53 -3.49
C ILE A 5 -6.02 12.54 -2.14
N SER A 6 -6.45 13.37 -1.20
CA SER A 6 -5.85 13.45 0.14
C SER A 6 -5.98 12.13 0.90
N ALA A 7 -7.15 11.49 0.88
CA ALA A 7 -7.37 10.19 1.51
C ALA A 7 -6.52 9.09 0.86
N SER A 8 -6.42 9.06 -0.46
CA SER A 8 -5.62 8.05 -1.17
C SER A 8 -4.12 8.27 -1.00
N SER A 9 -3.64 9.53 -0.98
CA SER A 9 -2.24 9.86 -0.70
C SER A 9 -1.85 9.52 0.74
N GLY A 10 -2.72 9.83 1.72
CA GLY A 10 -2.53 9.42 3.10
C GLY A 10 -2.55 7.89 3.28
N GLY A 11 -3.47 7.22 2.60
CA GLY A 11 -3.56 5.76 2.55
C GLY A 11 -2.34 5.10 1.90
N LEU A 12 -1.78 5.69 0.85
CA LEU A 12 -0.54 5.21 0.22
C LEU A 12 0.67 5.35 1.14
N LEU A 13 0.82 6.49 1.81
CA LEU A 13 1.93 6.69 2.76
C LEU A 13 1.87 5.67 3.90
N ALA A 14 0.68 5.50 4.50
CA ALA A 14 0.49 4.53 5.57
C ALA A 14 0.73 3.08 5.11
N ALA A 15 0.21 2.69 3.95
CA ALA A 15 0.39 1.34 3.40
C ALA A 15 1.85 1.08 3.01
N THR A 16 2.56 2.07 2.46
CA THR A 16 3.99 1.97 2.11
C THR A 16 4.85 1.80 3.36
N GLN A 17 4.55 2.54 4.42
CA GLN A 17 5.27 2.43 5.69
C GLN A 17 5.08 1.05 6.33
N ARG A 18 3.85 0.52 6.34
CA ARG A 18 3.54 -0.83 6.84
C ARG A 18 4.18 -1.92 5.99
N TYR A 19 4.18 -1.75 4.67
CA TYR A 19 4.86 -2.64 3.74
C TYR A 19 6.37 -2.70 4.01
N ALA A 20 7.02 -1.54 4.22
CA ALA A 20 8.44 -1.47 4.54
C ALA A 20 8.77 -2.20 5.86
N THR A 21 7.99 -1.96 6.92
CA THR A 21 8.16 -2.65 8.20
C THR A 21 7.95 -4.16 8.10
N ALA A 22 6.94 -4.62 7.34
CA ALA A 22 6.72 -6.04 7.11
C ALA A 22 7.86 -6.68 6.28
N ALA A 23 8.39 -5.96 5.28
CA ALA A 23 9.51 -6.42 4.47
C ALA A 23 10.81 -6.52 5.29
N GLU A 24 11.07 -5.57 6.19
CA GLU A 24 12.17 -5.65 7.15
C GLU A 24 12.01 -6.87 8.06
N GLY A 25 10.80 -7.12 8.57
CA GLY A 25 10.50 -8.33 9.35
C GLY A 25 10.88 -9.60 8.60
N ILE A 26 10.45 -9.77 7.35
CA ILE A 26 10.81 -10.92 6.51
C ILE A 26 12.32 -11.02 6.27
N ALA A 27 13.00 -9.90 6.02
CA ALA A 27 14.44 -9.88 5.81
C ALA A 27 15.22 -10.28 7.08
N THR A 28 14.79 -9.82 8.25
CA THR A 28 15.37 -10.20 9.55
C THR A 28 15.20 -11.70 9.80
N ILE A 29 14.05 -12.28 9.46
CA ILE A 29 13.81 -13.72 9.59
C ILE A 29 14.69 -14.54 8.64
N GLY A 30 14.88 -14.05 7.41
CA GLY A 30 15.72 -14.71 6.41
C GLY A 30 17.23 -14.62 6.69
N THR A 31 17.67 -13.66 7.50
CA THR A 31 19.10 -13.39 7.78
C THR A 31 19.54 -13.76 9.19
N SER A 32 18.65 -13.68 10.17
CA SER A 32 18.86 -14.18 11.54
C SER A 32 17.86 -15.31 11.73
N LEU A 33 18.33 -16.54 11.94
CA LEU A 33 17.46 -17.70 12.21
C LEU A 33 16.82 -17.50 13.60
N PRO A 34 15.61 -16.96 13.72
CA PRO A 34 14.96 -16.78 15.01
C PRO A 34 14.47 -18.18 15.42
N SER A 35 14.21 -18.43 16.72
CA SER A 35 13.66 -19.72 17.11
C SER A 35 12.36 -19.99 16.31
N ALA A 36 12.23 -21.19 15.73
CA ALA A 36 11.12 -21.54 14.82
C ALA A 36 9.72 -21.37 15.44
N THR A 37 9.64 -21.19 16.75
CA THR A 37 8.44 -20.92 17.54
C THR A 37 8.06 -19.44 17.66
N GLN A 38 8.94 -18.50 17.30
CA GLN A 38 8.71 -17.06 17.49
C GLN A 38 8.26 -16.32 16.24
N VAL A 39 8.34 -16.94 15.07
CA VAL A 39 8.13 -16.26 13.81
C VAL A 39 7.15 -17.02 12.93
N ASP A 40 5.94 -16.47 12.86
CA ASP A 40 4.95 -16.90 11.90
C ASP A 40 5.16 -16.19 10.56
N LEU A 41 6.08 -16.74 9.76
CA LEU A 41 6.35 -16.31 8.38
C LEU A 41 5.09 -16.24 7.52
N SER A 42 4.09 -17.10 7.79
CA SER A 42 2.89 -17.19 6.99
C SER A 42 1.98 -15.97 7.20
N THR A 43 1.81 -15.52 8.45
CA THR A 43 1.02 -14.30 8.73
C THR A 43 1.75 -13.03 8.30
N THR A 44 3.07 -12.95 8.46
CA THR A 44 3.83 -11.78 7.96
C THR A 44 3.78 -11.68 6.44
N ALA A 45 3.89 -12.81 5.72
CA ALA A 45 3.76 -12.83 4.26
C ALA A 45 2.35 -12.40 3.79
N VAL A 46 1.29 -12.88 4.47
CA VAL A 46 -0.09 -12.47 4.19
C VAL A 46 -0.28 -10.97 4.44
N GLN A 47 0.25 -10.43 5.53
CA GLN A 47 0.21 -9.00 5.81
C GLN A 47 0.92 -8.18 4.73
N LEU A 48 2.10 -8.63 4.27
CA LEU A 48 2.83 -7.95 3.19
C LEU A 48 2.02 -7.95 1.87
N MET A 49 1.41 -9.08 1.51
CA MET A 49 0.56 -9.18 0.33
C MET A 49 -0.69 -8.29 0.44
N GLN A 50 -1.27 -8.20 1.63
CA GLN A 50 -2.42 -7.35 1.88
C GLN A 50 -2.07 -5.86 1.76
N GLU A 51 -0.93 -5.43 2.31
CA GLU A 51 -0.48 -4.04 2.18
C GLU A 51 -0.09 -3.69 0.74
N LYS A 52 0.52 -4.62 -0.01
CA LYS A 52 0.74 -4.45 -1.45
C LYS A 52 -0.58 -4.22 -2.21
N THR A 53 -1.63 -4.94 -1.85
CA THR A 53 -2.96 -4.80 -2.45
C THR A 53 -3.57 -3.44 -2.10
N ASN A 54 -3.45 -2.99 -0.85
CA ASN A 54 -3.89 -1.66 -0.42
C ASN A 54 -3.20 -0.54 -1.20
N ILE A 55 -1.88 -0.66 -1.44
CA ILE A 55 -1.13 0.28 -2.29
C ILE A 55 -1.70 0.32 -3.71
N GLY A 56 -1.94 -0.86 -4.31
CA GLY A 56 -2.53 -0.96 -5.64
C GLY A 56 -3.92 -0.32 -5.73
N MET A 57 -4.78 -0.56 -4.74
CA MET A 57 -6.13 -0.01 -4.69
C MET A 57 -6.13 1.52 -4.55
N ASN A 58 -5.34 2.07 -3.62
CA ASN A 58 -5.22 3.52 -3.46
C ASN A 58 -4.65 4.20 -4.72
N THR A 59 -3.71 3.53 -5.40
CA THR A 59 -3.17 4.02 -6.68
C THR A 59 -4.22 4.01 -7.79
N ALA A 60 -5.04 2.96 -7.87
CA ALA A 60 -6.13 2.89 -8.85
C ALA A 60 -7.19 3.97 -8.63
N ILE A 61 -7.55 4.25 -7.36
CA ILE A 61 -8.48 5.32 -6.99
C ILE A 61 -7.91 6.69 -7.39
N LEU A 62 -6.62 6.95 -7.14
CA LEU A 62 -5.97 8.19 -7.58
C LEU A 62 -6.01 8.35 -9.10
N LYS A 63 -5.67 7.29 -9.84
CA LYS A 63 -5.68 7.33 -11.30
C LYS A 63 -7.09 7.58 -11.85
N SER A 64 -8.11 6.95 -11.28
CA SER A 64 -9.51 7.17 -11.65
C SER A 64 -9.98 8.59 -11.32
N THR A 65 -9.52 9.15 -10.20
CA THR A 65 -9.85 10.52 -9.80
C THR A 65 -9.23 11.53 -10.78
N LEU A 66 -7.95 11.35 -11.15
CA LEU A 66 -7.26 12.20 -12.14
C LEU A 66 -7.90 12.12 -13.53
N GLU A 67 -8.26 10.92 -13.98
CA GLU A 67 -8.95 10.73 -15.27
C GLU A 67 -10.32 11.43 -15.29
N SER A 68 -11.06 11.38 -14.17
CA SER A 68 -12.33 12.09 -14.03
C SER A 68 -12.14 13.60 -14.05
N GLU A 69 -11.09 14.10 -13.39
CA GLU A 69 -10.70 15.52 -13.39
C GLU A 69 -10.38 16.01 -14.80
N ARG A 70 -9.61 15.22 -15.57
CA ARG A 70 -9.28 15.51 -16.96
C ARG A 70 -10.54 15.60 -17.82
N ARG A 71 -11.46 14.64 -17.70
CA ARG A 71 -12.72 14.66 -18.48
C ARG A 71 -13.58 15.88 -18.17
N VAL A 72 -13.63 16.32 -16.91
CA VAL A 72 -14.35 17.55 -16.54
C VAL A 72 -13.69 18.77 -17.17
N LEU A 73 -12.35 18.85 -17.12
CA LEU A 73 -11.59 19.92 -17.79
C LEU A 73 -11.83 19.94 -19.31
N ASP A 74 -11.80 18.77 -19.97
CA ASP A 74 -12.02 18.64 -21.41
C ASP A 74 -13.46 19.00 -21.82
N ILE A 75 -14.46 18.92 -20.93
CA ILE A 75 -15.85 19.36 -21.19
C ILE A 75 -16.00 20.88 -21.03
N LEU A 76 -15.18 21.51 -20.19
CA LEU A 76 -15.24 22.94 -19.90
C LEU A 76 -14.39 23.80 -20.86
N ALA A 77 -13.51 23.17 -21.65
CA ALA A 77 -12.65 23.80 -22.65
C ALA A 77 -13.31 23.83 -24.04
#